data_AF-A0A5C0UII8-F1
#
_entry.id   AF-A0A5C0UII8-F1
#
_cell.length_a   1.000
_cell.length_b   1.000
_cell.length_c   1.000
_cell.angle_alpha   90.00
_cell.angle_beta   90.00
_cell.angle_gamma   90.00
#
_symmetry.space_group_name_H-M   'P 1'
#
loop_
_entity.id
_entity.type
_entity.pdbx_description
1 polymer ?
#
loop_
_entity_poly.entity_id
_entity_poly.type
_entity_poly.pdbx_seq_one_letter_code
_entity_poly.pdbx_strand_id
1 'polypeptide(L)'
;MKNVFKSLAAIEIPLKYAFVICIKAYQYLISPVLFRNCCIFHISCSSYALRALRKYRIEKAILLTTIRIARCNTFLPPKRSTTRNK
;
A
#
# COMPACT_ATOMS: atom_id res chain seq x y z
N MET A 1 -28.60 4.22 -6.92
CA MET A 1 -27.11 4.23 -6.81
C MET A 1 -26.55 3.51 -5.55
N LYS A 2 -27.37 2.84 -4.72
CA LYS A 2 -26.90 2.12 -3.51
C LYS A 2 -26.37 0.70 -3.82
N ASN A 3 -26.73 0.15 -4.98
CA ASN A 3 -26.49 -1.25 -5.36
C ASN A 3 -25.04 -1.51 -5.83
N VAL A 4 -24.37 -0.48 -6.36
CA VAL A 4 -22.95 -0.55 -6.75
C VAL A 4 -22.06 -0.64 -5.51
N PHE A 5 -22.37 0.12 -4.45
CA PHE A 5 -21.57 0.15 -3.22
C PHE A 5 -21.59 -1.17 -2.45
N LYS A 6 -22.74 -1.88 -2.46
CA LYS A 6 -22.90 -3.20 -1.84
C LYS A 6 -22.16 -4.30 -2.60
N SER A 7 -22.18 -4.24 -3.93
CA SER A 7 -21.46 -5.19 -4.80
C SER A 7 -19.94 -5.03 -4.69
N LEU A 8 -19.47 -3.79 -4.54
CA LEU A 8 -18.05 -3.51 -4.28
C LEU A 8 -17.60 -4.11 -2.94
N ALA A 9 -18.37 -3.98 -1.86
CA ALA A 9 -17.97 -4.51 -0.54
C ALA A 9 -17.73 -6.03 -0.52
N ALA A 10 -18.52 -6.82 -1.25
CA ALA A 10 -18.36 -8.27 -1.33
C ALA A 10 -17.09 -8.68 -2.11
N ILE A 11 -16.75 -7.92 -3.16
CA ILE A 11 -15.57 -8.15 -4.02
C ILE A 11 -14.31 -7.55 -3.38
N GLU A 12 -14.45 -6.53 -2.54
CA GLU A 12 -13.33 -5.88 -1.85
C GLU A 12 -12.65 -6.80 -0.82
N ILE A 13 -13.37 -7.74 -0.21
CA ILE A 13 -12.78 -8.64 0.80
C ILE A 13 -11.73 -9.60 0.20
N PRO A 14 -12.05 -10.39 -0.85
CA PRO A 14 -11.05 -11.27 -1.48
C PRO A 14 -9.93 -10.47 -2.13
N LEU A 15 -10.23 -9.31 -2.70
CA LEU A 15 -9.23 -8.48 -3.37
C LEU A 15 -8.24 -7.84 -2.39
N LYS A 16 -8.70 -7.39 -1.20
CA LYS A 16 -7.80 -6.96 -0.11
C LYS A 16 -6.88 -8.09 0.31
N TYR A 17 -7.43 -9.30 0.45
CA TYR A 17 -6.67 -10.46 0.89
C TYR A 17 -5.59 -10.85 -0.12
N ALA A 18 -5.94 -10.86 -1.42
CA ALA A 18 -4.99 -11.08 -2.51
C ALA A 18 -3.86 -10.03 -2.49
N PHE A 19 -4.20 -8.75 -2.31
CA PHE A 19 -3.20 -7.68 -2.24
C PHE A 19 -2.26 -7.83 -1.04
N VAL A 20 -2.78 -8.19 0.13
CA VAL A 20 -1.98 -8.46 1.33
C VAL A 20 -1.05 -9.65 1.12
N ILE A 21 -1.52 -10.72 0.48
CA ILE A 21 -0.71 -11.89 0.15
C ILE A 21 0.40 -11.51 -0.83
N CYS A 22 0.11 -10.76 -1.90
CA CYS A 22 1.13 -10.27 -2.83
C CYS A 22 2.20 -9.43 -2.12
N ILE A 23 1.79 -8.52 -1.22
CA ILE A 23 2.73 -7.70 -0.45
C ILE A 23 3.58 -8.57 0.49
N LYS A 24 3.00 -9.57 1.15
CA LYS A 24 3.73 -10.49 2.03
C LYS A 24 4.65 -11.43 1.26
N ALA A 25 4.23 -11.93 0.11
CA ALA A 25 5.04 -12.77 -0.77
C ALA A 25 6.24 -11.98 -1.30
N TYR A 26 6.00 -10.75 -1.77
CA TYR A 26 7.07 -9.81 -2.14
C TYR A 26 8.01 -9.54 -0.95
N GLN A 27 7.45 -9.27 0.24
CA GLN A 27 8.24 -9.08 1.44
C GLN A 27 9.08 -10.31 1.75
N TYR A 28 8.56 -11.52 1.64
CA TYR A 28 9.29 -12.76 1.94
C TYR A 28 10.40 -13.04 0.91
N LEU A 29 10.12 -12.83 -0.37
CA LEU A 29 11.09 -13.00 -1.47
C LEU A 29 12.24 -11.97 -1.39
N ILE A 30 11.95 -10.76 -0.89
CA ILE A 30 12.91 -9.64 -0.86
C ILE A 30 13.47 -9.39 0.54
N SER A 31 12.88 -9.97 1.61
CA SER A 31 13.34 -9.86 2.99
C SER A 31 14.81 -10.27 3.20
N PRO A 32 15.37 -11.29 2.51
CA PRO A 32 16.79 -11.59 2.66
C PRO A 32 17.71 -10.61 1.91
N VAL A 33 17.20 -9.94 0.87
CA VAL A 33 18.02 -9.08 -0.03
C VAL A 33 17.96 -7.60 0.38
N LEU A 34 16.85 -7.16 0.98
CA LEU A 34 16.57 -5.75 1.28
C LEU A 34 16.67 -5.46 2.78
N PHE A 35 17.72 -5.96 3.42
CA PHE A 35 18.00 -5.62 4.81
C PHE A 35 18.23 -4.10 4.93
N ARG A 36 17.26 -3.46 5.58
CA ARG A 36 17.28 -2.17 6.29
C ARG A 36 17.52 -0.83 5.57
N ASN A 37 18.13 -0.74 4.39
CA ASN A 37 18.64 0.57 3.93
C ASN A 37 18.04 1.14 2.63
N CYS A 38 17.16 0.43 1.93
CA CYS A 38 16.65 0.91 0.63
C CYS A 38 15.43 1.85 0.74
N CYS A 39 14.74 1.86 1.89
CA CYS A 39 13.56 2.69 2.08
C CYS A 39 13.94 4.06 2.63
N ILE A 40 13.90 5.07 1.76
CA ILE A 40 14.09 6.48 2.10
C ILE A 40 13.00 7.03 3.07
N PHE A 41 11.92 6.28 3.29
CA PHE A 41 10.80 6.65 4.16
C PHE A 41 10.90 5.98 5.55
N HIS A 42 10.50 6.72 6.58
CA HIS A 42 10.43 6.29 7.99
C HIS A 42 9.58 5.02 8.25
N ILE A 43 8.75 4.62 7.29
CA ILE A 43 7.97 3.38 7.30
C ILE A 43 8.01 2.73 5.92
N SER A 44 8.19 1.41 5.87
CA SER A 44 8.34 0.64 4.63
C SER A 44 7.12 0.79 3.70
N CYS A 45 7.35 0.72 2.38
CA CYS A 45 6.27 0.81 1.38
C CYS A 45 5.20 -0.30 1.61
N SER A 46 5.61 -1.49 2.10
CA SER A 46 4.71 -2.61 2.51
C SER A 46 3.88 -2.31 3.77
N SER A 47 4.49 -1.76 4.82
CA SER A 47 3.78 -1.37 6.05
C SER A 47 2.81 -0.22 5.80
N TYR A 48 3.18 0.70 4.88
CA TYR A 48 2.29 1.76 4.41
C TYR A 48 1.08 1.20 3.67
N ALA A 49 1.29 0.25 2.76
CA ALA A 49 0.21 -0.41 2.03
C ALA A 49 -0.81 -1.08 2.98
N LEU A 50 -0.32 -1.79 4.01
CA LEU A 50 -1.18 -2.38 5.05
C LEU A 50 -1.97 -1.34 5.85
N ARG A 51 -1.36 -0.19 6.20
CA ARG A 51 -2.09 0.93 6.84
C ARG A 51 -3.12 1.55 5.91
N ALA A 52 -2.79 1.72 4.62
CA ALA A 52 -3.70 2.28 3.62
C ALA A 52 -4.91 1.36 3.40
N LEU A 53 -4.71 0.04 3.32
CA LEU A 53 -5.77 -0.96 3.19
C LEU A 53 -6.70 -1.03 4.42
N ARG A 54 -6.18 -0.72 5.62
CA ARG A 54 -6.97 -0.61 6.85
C ARG A 54 -7.75 0.69 6.96
N LYS A 55 -7.19 1.80 6.48
CA LYS A 55 -7.77 3.15 6.64
C LYS A 55 -8.68 3.57 5.49
N TYR A 56 -8.46 3.06 4.28
CA TYR A 56 -9.16 3.46 3.06
C TYR A 56 -9.81 2.26 2.33
N ARG A 57 -10.72 2.57 1.40
CA ARG A 57 -11.23 1.61 0.40
C ARG A 57 -10.10 1.18 -0.54
N ILE A 58 -10.26 0.03 -1.22
CA ILE A 58 -9.16 -0.55 -2.03
C ILE A 58 -8.67 0.43 -3.09
N GLU A 59 -9.60 1.08 -3.80
CA GLU A 59 -9.33 2.06 -4.84
C GLU A 59 -8.33 3.15 -4.39
N LYS A 60 -8.57 3.77 -3.23
CA LYS A 60 -7.67 4.77 -2.66
C LYS A 60 -6.38 4.13 -2.13
N ALA A 61 -6.49 2.97 -1.48
CA ALA A 61 -5.34 2.28 -0.90
C ALA A 61 -4.31 1.88 -1.97
N ILE A 62 -4.75 1.38 -3.13
CA ILE A 62 -3.90 1.03 -4.26
C ILE A 62 -3.22 2.28 -4.81
N LEU A 63 -3.98 3.35 -5.12
CA LEU A 63 -3.41 4.58 -5.66
C LEU A 63 -2.30 5.16 -4.76
N LEU A 64 -2.56 5.27 -3.45
CA LEU A 64 -1.60 5.76 -2.46
C LEU A 64 -0.35 4.86 -2.37
N THR A 65 -0.54 3.55 -2.48
CA THR A 65 0.55 2.56 -2.42
C THR A 65 1.40 2.61 -3.69
N THR A 66 0.79 2.65 -4.88
CA THR A 66 1.49 2.71 -6.17
C THR A 66 2.32 3.98 -6.31
N ILE A 67 1.75 5.14 -5.94
CA ILE A 67 2.49 6.42 -5.92
C ILE A 67 3.69 6.33 -4.96
N ARG A 68 3.54 5.65 -3.82
CA ARG A 68 4.64 5.43 -2.87
C ARG A 68 5.72 4.53 -3.45
N ILE A 69 5.37 3.41 -4.08
CA ILE A 69 6.33 2.49 -4.71
C ILE A 69 7.10 3.20 -5.82
N ALA A 70 6.40 3.96 -6.67
CA ALA A 70 7.03 4.76 -7.73
C ALA A 70 8.05 5.77 -7.17
N ARG A 71 7.73 6.39 -6.02
CA ARG A 71 8.66 7.26 -5.29
C ARG A 71 9.80 6.50 -4.61
N CYS A 72 9.55 5.27 -4.14
CA CYS A 72 10.59 4.41 -3.54
C CYS A 72 11.68 4.05 -4.59
N ASN A 73 11.36 3.99 -5.89
CA ASN A 73 12.32 3.72 -6.98
C ASN A 73 13.06 4.98 -7.50
N THR A 74 12.64 6.16 -7.09
CA THR A 74 13.24 7.42 -7.56
C THR A 74 14.22 7.92 -6.50
N PHE A 75 15.45 8.25 -6.90
CA PHE A 75 16.50 8.75 -6.02
C PHE A 75 16.23 10.17 -5.44
N LEU A 76 15.08 10.77 -5.76
CA LEU A 76 14.68 12.08 -5.27
C LEU A 76 14.07 11.98 -3.85
N PRO A 77 14.35 12.95 -2.97
CA PRO A 77 13.89 12.91 -1.58
C PRO A 77 12.36 12.87 -1.50
N PRO A 78 11.82 12.11 -0.53
CA PRO A 78 10.40 11.91 -0.42
C PRO A 78 9.77 13.19 0.12
N LYS A 79 8.89 13.85 -0.65
CA LYS A 79 8.01 14.85 -0.06
C LYS A 79 7.17 14.18 1.02
N ARG A 80 7.28 14.65 2.28
CA ARG A 80 6.48 14.15 3.42
C ARG A 80 5.05 13.98 2.97
N SER A 81 4.57 12.73 2.93
CA SER A 81 3.15 12.48 2.70
C SER A 81 2.43 13.00 3.94
N THR A 82 1.97 14.25 3.88
CA THR A 82 1.10 14.82 4.89
C THR A 82 -0.20 14.03 4.81
N THR A 83 -0.30 12.93 5.53
CA THR A 83 -1.61 12.37 5.86
C THR A 83 -2.22 13.32 6.87
N ARG A 84 -2.69 14.47 6.38
CA ARG A 84 -3.60 15.34 7.09
C ARG A 84 -4.86 14.49 7.25
N ASN A 85 -5.08 14.01 8.47
CA ASN A 85 -6.38 13.53 8.92
C ASN A 85 -7.39 14.63 8.59
N LYS A 86 -8.25 14.39 7.62
CA LYS A 86 -9.59 14.95 7.55
C LYS A 86 -10.51 13.84 7.08
#